data_AF-A0A8C9P8G5-F1
#
_entry.id   AF-A0A8C9P8G5-F1
#
_cell.length_a   1.000
_cell.length_b   1.000
_cell.length_c   1.000
_cell.angle_alpha   90.00
_cell.angle_beta   90.00
_cell.angle_gamma   90.00
#
_symmetry.space_group_name_H-M   'P 1'
#
loop_
_entity.id
_entity.type
_entity.pdbx_description
1 polymer ?
#
loop_
_entity_poly.entity_id
_entity_poly.type
_entity_poly.pdbx_seq_one_letter_code
_entity_poly.pdbx_strand_id
1 'polypeptide(L)'
;NPWLKGKSSPECTTILREGVCRCLQQGCEQTVRILHAKVAQKSYGNEKRFFCPPPCVYLAGPGWRVKPVQGQGEGALRGRGLLVSAGRTALWAWERDAGLHRLVLRLVLRGGRELGTFHSRLIKVISKPSQKKQSLKNTDLCISSGSKVSLFNRLRSQTVSTRYLSVEDGAFVASARQWAAFTLHLADEHATQGDFPPREGYVRYGSLVQLVCTVTGITLPPMIIRKVAKQCALLDVDEPISQLHKCAFQFPGGPPEGGGTYLCLATEKVVQFQASRCPKEANRALLNDSSCWTIIGTESVEFSFSTSLACPREPVTPVPRISTLEVAWPWGRRRHVEIPKRLYGKSLYEQISIRFAF
;
A
#
# COMPACT_ATOMS: atom_id res chain seq x y z
N ASN A 1 24.77 42.53 -2.80
CA ASN A 1 23.36 42.91 -2.95
C ASN A 1 22.54 42.22 -1.86
N PRO A 2 22.03 42.95 -0.86
CA PRO A 2 21.36 42.41 0.31
C PRO A 2 19.88 42.17 0.00
N TRP A 3 19.46 40.92 -0.16
CA TRP A 3 18.05 40.59 -0.34
C TRP A 3 17.61 39.50 0.64
N LEU A 4 16.94 39.98 1.68
CA LEU A 4 15.83 39.37 2.41
C LEU A 4 16.13 38.12 3.27
N LYS A 5 16.82 38.35 4.39
CA LYS A 5 16.50 37.65 5.64
C LYS A 5 15.09 38.06 6.07
N GLY A 6 14.09 37.21 5.84
CA GLY A 6 12.80 37.33 6.49
C GLY A 6 12.97 37.13 8.00
N LYS A 7 13.15 38.23 8.75
CA LYS A 7 13.01 38.22 10.21
C LYS A 7 11.53 38.04 10.51
N SER A 8 11.12 36.83 10.89
CA SER A 8 9.85 36.65 11.59
C SER A 8 9.92 37.39 12.92
N SER A 9 8.80 38.00 13.36
CA SER A 9 8.76 38.72 14.63
C SER A 9 9.12 37.78 15.79
N PRO A 10 9.77 38.28 16.85
CA PRO A 10 10.15 37.48 18.03
C PRO A 10 8.93 36.81 18.69
N GLU A 11 7.76 37.42 18.64
CA GLU A 11 6.49 36.84 19.15
C GLU A 11 6.04 35.63 18.33
N CYS A 12 6.14 35.71 16.99
CA CYS A 12 5.80 34.61 16.09
C CYS A 12 6.72 33.40 16.31
N THR A 13 8.01 33.65 16.60
CA THR A 13 8.98 32.58 16.89
C THR A 13 8.73 31.89 18.23
N THR A 14 8.28 32.63 19.26
CA THR A 14 7.92 32.05 20.57
C THR A 14 6.65 31.21 20.50
N ILE A 15 5.61 31.71 19.82
CA ILE A 15 4.35 30.97 19.57
C ILE A 15 4.60 29.68 18.78
N LEU A 16 5.48 29.74 17.78
CA LEU A 16 5.90 28.56 17.02
C LEU A 16 6.70 27.57 17.86
N ARG A 17 7.61 28.02 18.74
CA ARG A 17 8.40 27.14 19.60
C ARG A 17 7.51 26.42 20.63
N GLU A 18 6.66 27.16 21.33
CA GLU A 18 5.72 26.59 22.29
C GLU A 18 4.72 25.66 21.60
N GLY A 19 4.26 26.04 20.41
CA GLY A 19 3.44 25.19 19.57
C GLY A 19 4.14 23.88 19.22
N VAL A 20 5.36 23.93 18.68
CA VAL A 20 6.13 22.71 18.32
C VAL A 20 6.34 21.82 19.55
N CYS A 21 6.75 22.38 20.69
CA CYS A 21 6.88 21.63 21.94
C CYS A 21 5.55 20.97 22.34
N ARG A 22 4.45 21.73 22.28
CA ARG A 22 3.10 21.22 22.56
C ARG A 22 2.70 20.10 21.60
N CYS A 23 3.00 20.20 20.31
CA CYS A 23 2.67 19.15 19.37
C CYS A 23 3.46 17.86 19.62
N LEU A 24 4.76 18.00 19.90
CA LEU A 24 5.64 16.88 20.24
C LEU A 24 5.19 16.19 21.54
N GLN A 25 4.78 16.96 22.55
CA GLN A 25 4.32 16.44 23.84
C GLN A 25 2.91 15.85 23.79
N GLN A 26 1.98 16.50 23.08
CA GLN A 26 0.56 16.10 23.06
C GLN A 26 0.25 15.04 22.01
N GLY A 27 1.22 14.69 21.14
CA GLY A 27 0.98 13.79 20.02
C GLY A 27 -0.13 14.37 19.17
N CYS A 28 0.15 15.43 18.42
CA CYS A 28 -0.89 16.15 17.68
C CYS A 28 -0.92 15.78 16.19
N GLU A 29 -0.18 14.73 15.82
CA GLU A 29 0.01 14.30 14.45
C GLU A 29 -1.28 13.77 13.81
N GLN A 30 -1.49 14.18 12.57
CA GLN A 30 -2.51 13.71 11.66
C GLN A 30 -1.82 13.10 10.44
N THR A 31 -2.13 11.85 10.14
CA THR A 31 -1.67 11.17 8.94
C THR A 31 -2.82 10.84 8.02
N VAL A 32 -2.60 11.08 6.71
CA VAL A 32 -3.46 10.65 5.61
C VAL A 32 -2.67 9.65 4.78
N ARG A 33 -3.13 8.41 4.71
CA ARG A 33 -2.47 7.37 3.92
C ARG A 33 -3.39 6.87 2.81
N ILE A 34 -2.94 7.02 1.57
CA ILE A 34 -3.62 6.51 0.37
C ILE A 34 -2.96 5.19 -0.03
N LEU A 35 -3.76 4.13 -0.11
CA LEU A 35 -3.35 2.79 -0.52
C LEU A 35 -4.11 2.39 -1.78
N HIS A 36 -3.40 1.92 -2.81
CA HIS A 36 -4.02 1.55 -4.09
C HIS A 36 -3.23 0.49 -4.85
N ALA A 37 -3.85 -0.07 -5.89
CA ALA A 37 -3.15 -0.94 -6.85
C ALA A 37 -2.15 -0.13 -7.71
N LYS A 38 -1.01 -0.73 -8.03
CA LYS A 38 0.04 -0.12 -8.88
C LYS A 38 -0.38 -0.03 -10.35
N VAL A 39 -1.30 -0.89 -10.77
CA VAL A 39 -1.85 -0.91 -12.13
C VAL A 39 -3.37 -0.89 -12.13
N ALA A 40 -3.94 -0.43 -13.25
CA ALA A 40 -5.39 -0.43 -13.47
C ALA A 40 -5.73 -0.92 -14.88
N GLN A 41 -6.82 -1.67 -15.01
CA GLN A 41 -7.27 -2.18 -16.31
C GLN A 41 -8.16 -1.16 -17.02
N LYS A 42 -7.91 -0.92 -18.32
CA LYS A 42 -8.75 -0.07 -19.17
C LYS A 42 -10.16 -0.62 -19.28
N SER A 43 -11.13 0.28 -19.19
CA SER A 43 -12.52 0.06 -19.58
C SER A 43 -12.69 0.34 -21.08
N TYR A 44 -13.48 -0.47 -21.78
CA TYR A 44 -13.70 -0.34 -23.24
C TYR A 44 -15.18 -0.14 -23.54
N GLY A 45 -15.52 0.83 -24.39
CA GLY A 45 -16.90 1.17 -24.73
C GLY A 45 -17.72 1.48 -23.47
N ASN A 46 -18.80 0.74 -23.27
CA ASN A 46 -19.71 0.88 -22.12
C ASN A 46 -19.33 -0.02 -20.92
N GLU A 47 -18.31 -0.88 -21.04
CA GLU A 47 -17.87 -1.74 -19.94
C GLU A 47 -17.25 -0.89 -18.81
N LYS A 48 -17.61 -1.16 -17.56
CA LYS A 48 -17.00 -0.52 -16.37
C LYS A 48 -16.13 -1.51 -15.61
N ARG A 49 -14.81 -1.32 -15.66
CA ARG A 49 -13.84 -2.09 -14.87
C ARG A 49 -13.40 -1.26 -13.67
N PHE A 50 -13.88 -1.64 -12.49
CA PHE A 50 -13.50 -1.01 -11.24
C PHE A 50 -12.08 -1.39 -10.84
N PHE A 51 -11.39 -0.49 -10.12
CA PHE A 51 -10.12 -0.79 -9.48
C PHE A 51 -10.26 -1.99 -8.54
N CYS A 52 -9.31 -2.92 -8.60
CA CYS A 52 -9.29 -4.09 -7.73
C CYS A 52 -7.84 -4.41 -7.33
N PRO A 53 -7.48 -4.30 -6.04
CA PRO A 53 -8.35 -3.87 -4.93
C PRO A 53 -8.81 -2.40 -5.02
N PRO A 54 -9.92 -2.02 -4.37
CA PRO A 54 -10.41 -0.65 -4.36
C PRO A 54 -9.41 0.26 -3.63
N PRO A 55 -9.13 1.49 -4.12
CA PRO A 55 -8.32 2.45 -3.38
C PRO A 55 -8.91 2.73 -2.00
N CYS A 56 -8.05 2.80 -1.00
CA CYS A 56 -8.43 3.04 0.39
C CYS A 56 -7.67 4.24 0.96
N VAL A 57 -8.34 4.98 1.85
CA VAL A 57 -7.74 6.05 2.63
C VAL A 57 -7.84 5.71 4.09
N TYR A 58 -6.71 5.80 4.78
CA TYR A 58 -6.62 5.65 6.22
C TYR A 58 -6.26 7.00 6.83
N LEU A 59 -7.11 7.47 7.74
CA LEU A 59 -6.79 8.59 8.63
C LEU A 59 -6.29 8.01 9.95
N ALA A 60 -5.07 8.34 10.33
CA ALA A 60 -4.47 7.85 11.57
C ALA A 60 -3.74 8.96 12.32
N GLY A 61 -3.51 8.76 13.60
CA GLY A 61 -2.88 9.73 14.48
C GLY A 61 -3.85 10.39 15.47
N PRO A 62 -3.37 10.69 16.68
CA PRO A 62 -4.15 11.34 17.75
C PRO A 62 -4.73 12.71 17.35
N GLY A 63 -4.12 13.45 16.43
CA GLY A 63 -4.60 14.76 16.00
C GLY A 63 -5.93 14.74 15.23
N TRP A 64 -6.42 13.56 14.81
CA TRP A 64 -7.78 13.43 14.26
C TRP A 64 -8.86 13.37 15.36
N ARG A 65 -8.47 13.11 16.62
CA ARG A 65 -9.38 13.08 17.77
C ARG A 65 -9.49 14.47 18.38
N VAL A 66 -10.10 15.41 17.65
CA VAL A 66 -10.44 16.70 18.25
C VAL A 66 -11.69 16.50 19.11
N LYS A 67 -11.56 16.69 20.44
CA LYS A 67 -12.71 16.72 21.35
C LYS A 67 -13.69 17.78 20.84
N PRO A 68 -14.99 17.48 20.71
CA PRO A 68 -15.97 18.54 20.50
C PRO A 68 -15.86 19.52 21.67
N VAL A 69 -15.91 20.81 21.35
CA VAL A 69 -16.17 21.86 22.33
C VAL A 69 -17.40 21.43 23.13
N GLN A 70 -17.29 21.56 24.45
CA GLN A 70 -18.23 21.09 25.48
C GLN A 70 -19.70 21.19 25.05
N GLY A 71 -20.33 20.03 24.80
CA GLY A 71 -21.75 19.90 24.46
C GLY A 71 -22.00 18.91 23.33
N GLN A 72 -22.51 17.72 23.70
CA GLN A 72 -23.15 16.69 22.85
C GLN A 72 -22.26 15.61 22.19
N GLY A 73 -22.52 14.37 22.61
CA GLY A 73 -22.43 13.14 21.80
C GLY A 73 -21.11 12.37 21.86
N GLU A 74 -21.04 11.36 22.73
CA GLU A 74 -19.96 10.38 22.78
C GLU A 74 -19.81 9.61 21.45
N GLY A 75 -18.60 9.66 20.90
CA GLY A 75 -18.14 8.85 19.77
C GLY A 75 -16.62 8.73 19.83
N ALA A 76 -16.11 8.15 20.92
CA ALA A 76 -14.68 8.00 21.16
C ALA A 76 -14.05 7.06 20.10
N LEU A 77 -13.26 7.65 19.20
CA LEU A 77 -12.43 6.94 18.23
C LEU A 77 -11.25 6.24 18.94
N ARG A 78 -11.39 4.96 19.27
CA ARG A 78 -10.28 4.10 19.69
C ARG A 78 -9.54 3.52 18.47
N GLY A 79 -8.33 4.01 18.23
CA GLY A 79 -7.18 3.19 17.84
C GLY A 79 -7.11 2.48 16.48
N ARG A 80 -8.14 2.46 15.63
CA ARG A 80 -8.05 1.87 14.27
C ARG A 80 -8.36 2.93 13.23
N GLY A 81 -7.46 3.14 12.26
CA GLY A 81 -7.57 4.21 11.26
C GLY A 81 -8.91 4.19 10.52
N LEU A 82 -9.52 5.36 10.34
CA LEU A 82 -10.82 5.47 9.69
C LEU A 82 -10.65 5.20 8.19
N LEU A 83 -11.34 4.18 7.68
CA LEU A 83 -11.53 3.98 6.25
C LEU A 83 -12.58 4.98 5.77
N VAL A 84 -12.16 6.05 5.09
CA VAL A 84 -13.10 7.00 4.50
C VAL A 84 -13.49 6.50 3.12
N SER A 85 -14.65 5.84 3.01
CA SER A 85 -15.31 5.60 1.72
C SER A 85 -15.92 6.90 1.19
N ALA A 86 -15.97 7.06 -0.14
CA ALA A 86 -16.49 8.25 -0.82
C ALA A 86 -17.82 8.74 -0.19
N GLY A 87 -17.86 10.02 0.21
CA GLY A 87 -18.96 10.67 0.91
C GLY A 87 -18.70 12.18 1.04
N ARG A 88 -19.54 12.94 1.77
CA ARG A 88 -19.42 14.42 1.90
C ARG A 88 -18.06 14.93 2.42
N THR A 89 -17.21 14.04 2.94
CA THR A 89 -15.91 14.34 3.57
C THR A 89 -14.71 14.04 2.65
N ALA A 90 -14.89 13.22 1.61
CA ALA A 90 -13.81 12.81 0.71
C ALA A 90 -14.30 12.69 -0.74
N LEU A 91 -13.71 13.49 -1.63
CA LEU A 91 -13.96 13.46 -3.07
C LEU A 91 -12.76 12.86 -3.79
N TRP A 92 -13.03 11.93 -4.70
CA TRP A 92 -12.03 11.28 -5.53
C TRP A 92 -12.10 11.78 -6.97
N ALA A 93 -10.95 12.16 -7.51
CA ALA A 93 -10.74 12.36 -8.94
C ALA A 93 -9.52 11.55 -9.39
N TRP A 94 -9.31 11.45 -10.71
CA TRP A 94 -8.05 10.97 -11.26
C TRP A 94 -7.51 11.99 -12.26
N GLU A 95 -6.19 12.09 -12.30
CA GLU A 95 -5.47 12.96 -13.22
C GLU A 95 -4.49 12.14 -14.06
N ARG A 96 -4.18 12.65 -15.25
CA ARG A 96 -3.13 12.10 -16.10
C ARG A 96 -1.83 12.86 -15.86
N ASP A 97 -0.74 12.13 -15.64
CA ASP A 97 0.59 12.67 -15.41
C ASP A 97 1.61 11.86 -16.21
N ALA A 98 2.29 12.51 -17.16
CA ALA A 98 3.28 11.89 -18.06
C ALA A 98 2.84 10.55 -18.72
N GLY A 99 1.56 10.46 -19.13
CA GLY A 99 1.00 9.24 -19.74
C GLY A 99 0.59 8.14 -18.74
N LEU A 100 0.84 8.36 -17.45
CA LEU A 100 0.33 7.55 -16.33
C LEU A 100 -0.83 8.28 -15.65
N HIS A 101 -1.42 7.66 -14.63
CA HIS A 101 -2.55 8.23 -13.90
C HIS A 101 -2.23 8.35 -12.41
N ARG A 102 -2.87 9.27 -11.70
CA ARG A 102 -2.82 9.37 -10.23
C ARG A 102 -4.21 9.64 -9.67
N LEU A 103 -4.47 9.13 -8.48
CA LEU A 103 -5.68 9.45 -7.73
C LEU A 103 -5.47 10.77 -6.98
N VAL A 104 -6.51 11.59 -6.97
CA VAL A 104 -6.57 12.86 -6.28
C VAL A 104 -7.66 12.78 -5.23
N LEU A 105 -7.26 12.88 -3.97
CA LEU A 105 -8.13 12.88 -2.82
C LEU A 105 -8.27 14.31 -2.31
N ARG A 106 -9.47 14.87 -2.40
CA ARG A 106 -9.80 16.14 -1.72
C ARG A 106 -10.51 15.82 -0.42
N LEU A 107 -9.91 16.21 0.70
CA LEU A 107 -10.51 16.06 2.03
C LEU A 107 -11.16 17.38 2.45
N VAL A 108 -12.42 17.30 2.89
CA VAL A 108 -13.22 18.44 3.32
C VAL A 108 -13.69 18.19 4.74
N LEU A 109 -13.45 19.15 5.64
CA LEU A 109 -13.88 19.10 7.03
C LEU A 109 -15.39 19.36 7.15
N ARG A 110 -15.95 19.02 8.31
CA ARG A 110 -17.33 19.42 8.66
C ARG A 110 -17.44 20.95 8.58
N GLY A 111 -18.39 21.45 7.80
CA GLY A 111 -18.53 22.89 7.50
C GLY A 111 -18.07 23.31 6.09
N GLY A 112 -17.70 22.37 5.22
CA GLY A 112 -17.41 22.65 3.81
C GLY A 112 -16.00 23.21 3.53
N ARG A 113 -15.18 23.33 4.58
CA ARG A 113 -13.81 23.82 4.46
C ARG A 113 -12.86 22.73 3.95
N GLU A 114 -12.13 23.02 2.89
CA GLU A 114 -11.09 22.11 2.37
C GLU A 114 -9.94 21.97 3.36
N LEU A 115 -9.63 20.73 3.75
CA LEU A 115 -8.43 20.41 4.51
C LEU A 115 -7.21 20.42 3.60
N GLY A 116 -7.33 19.78 2.43
CA GLY A 116 -6.28 19.73 1.42
C GLY A 116 -6.53 18.70 0.32
N THR A 117 -5.70 18.79 -0.72
CA THR A 117 -5.69 17.91 -1.88
C THR A 117 -4.44 17.02 -1.89
N PHE A 118 -4.65 15.71 -1.75
CA PHE A 118 -3.62 14.68 -1.62
C PHE A 118 -3.53 13.82 -2.89
N HIS A 119 -2.31 13.53 -3.34
CA HIS A 119 -2.06 12.82 -4.58
C HIS A 119 -1.49 11.43 -4.31
N SER A 120 -2.03 10.39 -4.96
CA SER A 120 -1.47 9.04 -4.87
C SER A 120 -0.13 8.90 -5.61
N ARG A 121 0.50 7.73 -5.50
CA ARG A 121 1.56 7.35 -6.45
C ARG A 121 0.97 7.14 -7.84
N LEU A 122 1.84 7.11 -8.85
CA LEU A 122 1.44 6.87 -10.24
C LEU A 122 0.89 5.45 -10.41
N ILE A 123 -0.09 5.32 -11.30
CA ILE A 123 -0.81 4.11 -11.65
C ILE A 123 -0.63 3.88 -13.14
N LYS A 124 -0.10 2.72 -13.50
CA LYS A 124 0.06 2.30 -14.90
C LYS A 124 -1.23 1.68 -15.41
N VAL A 125 -1.73 2.20 -16.52
CA VAL A 125 -2.97 1.70 -17.13
C VAL A 125 -2.64 0.64 -18.18
N ILE A 126 -3.21 -0.55 -18.03
CA ILE A 126 -2.99 -1.72 -18.90
C ILE A 126 -4.28 -2.12 -19.64
N SER A 127 -4.14 -2.64 -20.86
CA SER A 127 -5.29 -3.09 -21.67
C SER A 127 -5.92 -4.37 -21.13
N LYS A 128 -5.11 -5.41 -20.95
CA LYS A 128 -5.47 -6.70 -20.38
C LYS A 128 -4.27 -7.29 -19.61
N PRO A 129 -4.52 -8.14 -18.59
CA PRO A 129 -3.46 -8.97 -18.01
C PRO A 129 -2.80 -9.81 -19.11
N SER A 130 -1.48 -9.97 -19.05
CA SER A 130 -0.78 -10.84 -20.01
C SER A 130 -1.25 -12.28 -19.80
N GLN A 131 -1.59 -12.97 -20.89
CA GLN A 131 -1.78 -14.43 -20.89
C GLN A 131 -0.54 -15.15 -21.43
N LYS A 132 0.35 -14.42 -22.11
CA LYS A 132 1.60 -14.96 -22.65
C LYS A 132 2.62 -15.11 -21.52
N LYS A 133 3.59 -16.01 -21.74
CA LYS A 133 4.78 -16.13 -20.90
C LYS A 133 5.38 -14.75 -20.70
N GLN A 134 5.44 -14.31 -19.44
CA GLN A 134 6.02 -13.01 -19.13
C GLN A 134 7.51 -13.05 -19.44
N SER A 135 8.00 -12.05 -20.16
CA SER A 135 9.42 -11.92 -20.48
C SER A 135 10.05 -10.81 -19.64
N LEU A 136 11.33 -10.96 -19.33
CA LEU A 136 12.15 -9.93 -18.68
C LEU A 136 12.42 -8.71 -19.58
N LYS A 137 11.90 -8.69 -20.82
CA LYS A 137 11.92 -7.49 -21.68
C LYS A 137 10.88 -6.45 -21.26
N ASN A 138 9.82 -6.86 -20.55
CA ASN A 138 8.79 -5.97 -20.01
C ASN A 138 8.75 -6.09 -18.48
N THR A 139 9.79 -5.54 -17.85
CA THR A 139 10.02 -5.58 -16.41
C THR A 139 9.00 -4.79 -15.60
N ASP A 140 8.39 -3.76 -16.17
CA ASP A 140 7.43 -2.88 -15.50
C ASP A 140 6.21 -3.60 -14.92
N LEU A 141 5.83 -4.74 -15.51
CA LEU A 141 4.70 -5.53 -15.05
C LEU A 141 5.13 -6.69 -14.14
N CYS A 142 6.42 -6.98 -14.04
CA CYS A 142 6.91 -8.03 -13.18
C CYS A 142 6.80 -7.63 -11.71
N ILE A 143 6.70 -8.62 -10.82
CA ILE A 143 6.70 -8.42 -9.36
C ILE A 143 8.07 -8.82 -8.82
N SER A 144 8.74 -7.90 -8.12
CA SER A 144 10.03 -8.17 -7.47
C SER A 144 9.85 -8.65 -6.03
N SER A 145 10.85 -9.38 -5.54
CA SER A 145 11.02 -9.61 -4.10
C SER A 145 11.09 -8.27 -3.37
N GLY A 146 10.52 -8.19 -2.18
CA GLY A 146 10.36 -6.97 -1.40
C GLY A 146 9.25 -6.02 -1.87
N SER A 147 8.60 -6.30 -3.00
CA SER A 147 7.43 -5.51 -3.43
C SER A 147 6.22 -5.80 -2.55
N LYS A 148 5.36 -4.78 -2.39
CA LYS A 148 4.06 -4.92 -1.74
C LYS A 148 3.01 -5.41 -2.73
N VAL A 149 2.25 -6.42 -2.35
CA VAL A 149 1.20 -7.03 -3.16
C VAL A 149 -0.10 -7.18 -2.37
N SER A 150 -1.23 -7.23 -3.07
CA SER A 150 -2.53 -7.69 -2.55
C SER A 150 -2.93 -8.96 -3.28
N LEU A 151 -3.62 -9.83 -2.55
CA LEU A 151 -4.23 -11.04 -3.10
C LEU A 151 -5.74 -10.94 -3.02
N PHE A 152 -6.43 -11.33 -4.08
CA PHE A 152 -7.88 -11.46 -4.06
C PHE A 152 -8.35 -12.68 -4.83
N ASN A 153 -9.41 -13.30 -4.34
CA ASN A 153 -10.15 -14.33 -5.02
C ASN A 153 -11.44 -13.71 -5.59
N ARG A 154 -11.82 -14.12 -6.80
CA ARG A 154 -13.10 -13.73 -7.41
C ARG A 154 -13.77 -14.94 -8.03
N LEU A 155 -14.73 -15.50 -7.30
CA LEU A 155 -15.48 -16.68 -7.73
C LEU A 155 -16.29 -16.37 -8.99
N ARG A 156 -16.12 -17.19 -10.04
CA ARG A 156 -16.83 -17.08 -11.33
C ARG A 156 -16.75 -15.68 -11.98
N SER A 157 -15.68 -14.93 -11.70
CA SER A 157 -15.50 -13.55 -12.20
C SER A 157 -16.58 -12.55 -11.76
N GLN A 158 -17.37 -12.86 -10.72
CA GLN A 158 -18.42 -11.99 -10.20
C GLN A 158 -17.85 -10.92 -9.25
N THR A 159 -18.11 -9.63 -9.49
CA THR A 159 -17.52 -8.56 -8.67
C THR A 159 -17.93 -8.68 -7.19
N VAL A 160 -19.20 -9.03 -6.92
CA VAL A 160 -19.75 -9.18 -5.56
C VAL A 160 -19.17 -10.36 -4.78
N SER A 161 -18.58 -11.34 -5.46
CA SER A 161 -17.92 -12.48 -4.81
C SER A 161 -16.44 -12.22 -4.51
N THR A 162 -15.94 -11.02 -4.78
CA THR A 162 -14.53 -10.71 -4.53
C THR A 162 -14.25 -10.78 -3.04
N ARG A 163 -13.21 -11.53 -2.68
CA ARG A 163 -12.67 -11.61 -1.32
C ARG A 163 -11.19 -11.30 -1.36
N TYR A 164 -10.76 -10.43 -0.47
CA TYR A 164 -9.38 -9.99 -0.37
C TYR A 164 -8.72 -10.66 0.81
N LEU A 165 -7.47 -11.09 0.63
CA LEU A 165 -6.67 -11.53 1.77
C LEU A 165 -6.42 -10.33 2.70
N SER A 166 -6.71 -10.51 3.98
CA SER A 166 -6.54 -9.50 5.01
C SER A 166 -6.10 -10.16 6.33
N VAL A 167 -5.79 -9.33 7.31
CA VAL A 167 -5.48 -9.76 8.68
C VAL A 167 -6.43 -9.03 9.62
N GLU A 168 -7.19 -9.80 10.40
CA GLU A 168 -8.12 -9.28 11.40
C GLU A 168 -7.90 -10.03 12.72
N ASP A 169 -7.76 -9.29 13.81
CA ASP A 169 -7.53 -9.82 15.17
C ASP A 169 -6.42 -10.90 15.26
N GLY A 170 -5.34 -10.68 14.51
CA GLY A 170 -4.18 -11.57 14.50
C GLY A 170 -4.30 -12.80 13.59
N ALA A 171 -5.44 -13.00 12.94
CA ALA A 171 -5.70 -14.12 12.04
C ALA A 171 -5.81 -13.69 10.58
N PHE A 172 -5.40 -14.56 9.66
CA PHE A 172 -5.63 -14.37 8.23
C PHE A 172 -7.10 -14.62 7.91
N VAL A 173 -7.72 -13.65 7.27
CA VAL A 173 -9.12 -13.69 6.85
C VAL A 173 -9.24 -13.32 5.38
N ALA A 174 -10.38 -13.67 4.81
CA ALA A 174 -10.72 -13.28 3.46
C ALA A 174 -11.93 -12.35 3.52
N SER A 175 -11.68 -11.05 3.43
CA SER A 175 -12.68 -10.02 3.68
C SER A 175 -13.32 -9.53 2.39
N ALA A 176 -14.62 -9.25 2.41
CA ALA A 176 -15.31 -8.55 1.33
C ALA A 176 -15.12 -7.02 1.36
N ARG A 177 -14.64 -6.48 2.49
CA ARG A 177 -14.67 -5.03 2.77
C ARG A 177 -13.28 -4.41 2.86
N GLN A 178 -12.31 -5.18 3.33
CA GLN A 178 -10.96 -4.72 3.58
C GLN A 178 -9.97 -5.61 2.87
N TRP A 179 -8.84 -5.03 2.51
CA TRP A 179 -7.73 -5.75 1.91
C TRP A 179 -6.44 -5.28 2.57
N ALA A 180 -5.49 -6.20 2.71
CA ALA A 180 -4.18 -5.88 3.25
C ALA A 180 -3.13 -5.91 2.13
N ALA A 181 -2.11 -5.07 2.30
CA ALA A 181 -0.87 -5.18 1.54
C ALA A 181 0.08 -6.14 2.28
N PHE A 182 0.75 -6.98 1.50
CA PHE A 182 1.73 -7.93 1.98
C PHE A 182 3.05 -7.69 1.27
N THR A 183 4.16 -7.65 2.00
CA THR A 183 5.49 -7.69 1.40
C THR A 183 5.76 -9.12 0.94
N LEU A 184 6.05 -9.30 -0.34
CA LEU A 184 6.36 -10.59 -0.94
C LEU A 184 7.88 -10.80 -0.95
N HIS A 185 8.36 -11.74 -0.14
CA HIS A 185 9.79 -12.10 -0.07
C HIS A 185 10.05 -13.43 -0.77
N LEU A 186 11.16 -13.54 -1.49
CA LEU A 186 11.72 -14.84 -1.85
C LEU A 186 12.30 -15.50 -0.61
N ALA A 187 11.86 -16.72 -0.30
CA ALA A 187 12.32 -17.50 0.84
C ALA A 187 13.38 -18.52 0.41
N ASP A 188 14.30 -18.86 1.32
CA ASP A 188 15.26 -19.95 1.15
C ASP A 188 14.74 -21.20 1.86
N GLU A 189 14.94 -22.38 1.27
CA GLU A 189 14.59 -23.66 1.90
C GLU A 189 15.43 -23.94 3.16
N HIS A 190 16.61 -23.29 3.30
CA HIS A 190 17.53 -23.47 4.41
C HIS A 190 17.46 -22.36 5.47
N ALA A 191 16.62 -21.34 5.29
CA ALA A 191 16.50 -20.24 6.24
C ALA A 191 15.64 -20.66 7.45
N THR A 192 16.28 -20.82 8.61
CA THR A 192 15.61 -20.94 9.91
C THR A 192 14.76 -19.69 10.18
N GLN A 193 13.60 -19.93 10.77
CA GLN A 193 12.56 -18.95 11.08
C GLN A 193 13.13 -17.70 11.78
N GLY A 194 13.26 -16.58 11.07
CA GLY A 194 13.58 -15.29 11.68
C GLY A 194 14.51 -14.35 10.90
N ASP A 195 15.37 -14.87 10.02
CA ASP A 195 16.30 -14.03 9.24
C ASP A 195 16.22 -14.38 7.75
N PHE A 196 15.40 -13.64 7.01
CA PHE A 196 15.31 -13.72 5.56
C PHE A 196 16.14 -12.58 4.95
N PRO A 197 17.41 -12.82 4.54
CA PRO A 197 18.15 -11.80 3.80
C PRO A 197 17.38 -11.49 2.52
N PRO A 198 17.07 -10.22 2.22
CA PRO A 198 16.27 -9.86 1.06
C PRO A 198 17.02 -10.27 -0.21
N ARG A 199 16.59 -11.36 -0.85
CA ARG A 199 17.06 -11.72 -2.19
C ARG A 199 16.48 -10.73 -3.17
N GLU A 200 17.35 -9.97 -3.84
CA GLU A 200 16.97 -9.07 -4.91
C GLU A 200 16.67 -9.85 -6.18
N GLY A 201 15.55 -9.52 -6.85
CA GLY A 201 15.17 -10.18 -8.11
C GLY A 201 13.67 -10.24 -8.34
N TYR A 202 13.28 -10.66 -9.55
CA TYR A 202 11.89 -10.90 -9.91
C TYR A 202 11.42 -12.25 -9.36
N VAL A 203 10.22 -12.27 -8.78
CA VAL A 203 9.62 -13.52 -8.29
C VAL A 203 9.13 -14.32 -9.49
N ARG A 204 9.50 -15.60 -9.54
CA ARG A 204 9.13 -16.53 -10.61
C ARG A 204 8.17 -17.58 -10.08
N TYR A 205 7.38 -18.16 -10.98
CA TYR A 205 6.61 -19.35 -10.62
C TYR A 205 7.55 -20.51 -10.29
N GLY A 206 7.16 -21.31 -9.30
CA GLY A 206 7.99 -22.38 -8.73
C GLY A 206 8.91 -21.92 -7.60
N SER A 207 9.06 -20.60 -7.35
CA SER A 207 9.84 -20.09 -6.22
C SER A 207 9.11 -20.26 -4.89
N LEU A 208 9.86 -20.52 -3.82
CA LEU A 208 9.38 -20.43 -2.44
C LEU A 208 9.27 -18.95 -2.04
N VAL A 209 8.11 -18.56 -1.52
CA VAL A 209 7.81 -17.17 -1.15
C VAL A 209 7.20 -17.09 0.24
N GLN A 210 7.42 -15.95 0.90
CA GLN A 210 6.78 -15.60 2.16
C GLN A 210 6.02 -14.28 2.01
N LEU A 211 4.82 -14.23 2.58
CA LEU A 211 3.97 -13.05 2.60
C LEU A 211 3.92 -12.49 4.02
N VAL A 212 4.32 -11.23 4.16
CA VAL A 212 4.37 -10.52 5.45
C VAL A 212 3.40 -9.36 5.42
N CYS A 213 2.42 -9.32 6.33
CA CYS A 213 1.46 -8.20 6.37
C CYS A 213 2.18 -6.89 6.70
N THR A 214 2.03 -5.86 5.85
CA THR A 214 2.75 -4.59 6.03
C THR A 214 2.27 -3.78 7.23
N VAL A 215 1.13 -4.13 7.82
CA VAL A 215 0.54 -3.41 8.96
C VAL A 215 0.80 -4.13 10.27
N THR A 216 0.55 -5.44 10.32
CA THR A 216 0.65 -6.22 11.56
C THR A 216 1.99 -6.96 11.71
N GLY A 217 2.77 -7.10 10.64
CA GLY A 217 3.99 -7.90 10.61
C GLY A 217 3.75 -9.42 10.60
N ILE A 218 2.50 -9.88 10.72
CA ILE A 218 2.18 -11.31 10.75
C ILE A 218 2.45 -11.94 9.38
N THR A 219 3.03 -13.13 9.40
CA THR A 219 3.49 -13.84 8.20
C THR A 219 2.68 -15.08 7.92
N LEU A 220 2.36 -15.34 6.65
CA LEU A 220 1.93 -16.69 6.22
C LEU A 220 3.15 -17.63 6.21
N PRO A 221 2.94 -18.95 6.39
CA PRO A 221 3.99 -19.94 6.18
C PRO A 221 4.60 -19.81 4.78
N PRO A 222 5.89 -20.16 4.59
CA PRO A 222 6.50 -20.21 3.26
C PRO A 222 5.72 -21.13 2.33
N MET A 223 5.46 -20.68 1.11
CA MET A 223 4.67 -21.40 0.11
C MET A 223 5.30 -21.27 -1.26
N ILE A 224 5.12 -22.27 -2.11
CA ILE A 224 5.56 -22.25 -3.50
C ILE A 224 4.47 -21.61 -4.35
N ILE A 225 4.79 -20.53 -5.05
CA ILE A 225 3.83 -19.85 -5.93
C ILE A 225 3.73 -20.58 -7.28
N ARG A 226 2.52 -21.02 -7.64
CA ARG A 226 2.22 -21.76 -8.87
C ARG A 226 1.34 -20.95 -9.81
N LYS A 227 1.57 -21.08 -11.12
CA LYS A 227 0.73 -20.44 -12.14
C LYS A 227 -0.58 -21.19 -12.24
N VAL A 228 -1.70 -20.46 -12.37
CA VAL A 228 -3.02 -21.07 -12.52
C VAL A 228 -3.57 -20.83 -13.91
N ALA A 229 -3.98 -21.91 -14.57
CA ALA A 229 -4.69 -21.88 -15.84
C ALA A 229 -5.84 -22.90 -15.80
N LYS A 230 -7.06 -22.47 -16.17
CA LYS A 230 -8.26 -23.33 -16.20
C LYS A 230 -8.43 -24.15 -14.90
N GLN A 231 -8.38 -23.50 -13.74
CA GLN A 231 -8.47 -24.12 -12.40
C GLN A 231 -7.40 -25.18 -12.10
N CYS A 232 -6.31 -25.24 -12.87
CA CYS A 232 -5.19 -26.12 -12.61
C CYS A 232 -3.98 -25.30 -12.17
N ALA A 233 -3.28 -25.73 -11.12
CA ALA A 233 -1.91 -25.29 -10.85
C ALA A 233 -0.95 -25.99 -11.83
N LEU A 234 -0.11 -25.20 -12.49
CA LEU A 234 0.95 -25.66 -13.38
C LEU A 234 2.25 -25.79 -12.58
N LEU A 235 2.84 -26.98 -12.56
CA LEU A 235 3.98 -27.33 -11.69
C LEU A 235 5.34 -27.10 -12.34
N ASP A 236 5.40 -27.05 -13.68
CA ASP A 236 6.61 -26.98 -14.52
C ASP A 236 6.86 -25.58 -15.12
N VAL A 237 6.12 -24.57 -14.64
CA VAL A 237 6.24 -23.20 -15.14
C VAL A 237 7.33 -22.45 -14.38
N ASP A 238 8.37 -22.06 -15.11
CA ASP A 238 9.40 -21.13 -14.66
C ASP A 238 9.39 -19.85 -15.51
N GLU A 239 8.62 -18.86 -15.06
CA GLU A 239 8.56 -17.52 -15.65
C GLU A 239 8.27 -16.46 -14.56
N PRO A 240 8.64 -15.18 -14.78
CA PRO A 240 8.32 -14.11 -13.85
C PRO A 240 6.81 -13.92 -13.66
N ILE A 241 6.41 -13.63 -12.43
CA ILE A 241 5.02 -13.27 -12.13
C ILE A 241 4.75 -11.85 -12.61
N SER A 242 3.56 -11.64 -13.18
CA SER A 242 3.12 -10.35 -13.71
C SER A 242 1.87 -9.86 -12.99
N GLN A 243 1.60 -8.56 -13.09
CA GLN A 243 0.40 -7.95 -12.52
C GLN A 243 -0.89 -8.63 -13.02
N LEU A 244 -1.84 -8.87 -12.11
CA LEU A 244 -3.16 -9.48 -12.37
C LEU A 244 -3.10 -10.92 -12.89
N HIS A 245 -1.97 -11.62 -12.74
CA HIS A 245 -1.92 -13.05 -12.98
C HIS A 245 -2.75 -13.83 -11.96
N LYS A 246 -3.29 -14.96 -12.40
CA LYS A 246 -3.87 -15.98 -11.51
C LYS A 246 -2.77 -16.93 -11.03
N CYS A 247 -2.70 -17.11 -9.72
CA CYS A 247 -1.73 -17.94 -9.06
C CYS A 247 -2.38 -18.74 -7.92
N ALA A 248 -1.67 -19.78 -7.46
CA ALA A 248 -2.00 -20.54 -6.27
C ALA A 248 -0.76 -20.64 -5.39
N PHE A 249 -0.95 -20.82 -4.09
CA PHE A 249 0.15 -20.94 -3.14
C PHE A 249 0.14 -22.35 -2.55
N GLN A 250 1.16 -23.13 -2.86
CA GLN A 250 1.30 -24.52 -2.44
C GLN A 250 2.15 -24.59 -1.17
N PHE A 251 1.70 -25.31 -0.14
CA PHE A 251 2.52 -25.59 1.03
C PHE A 251 3.60 -26.63 0.69
N PRO A 252 4.86 -26.43 1.10
CA PRO A 252 5.91 -27.43 0.94
C PRO A 252 5.64 -28.65 1.84
N GLY A 253 6.14 -29.83 1.45
CA GLY A 253 6.07 -31.05 2.29
C GLY A 253 4.76 -31.85 2.22
N GLY A 254 3.92 -31.65 1.19
CA GLY A 254 2.74 -32.49 0.97
C GLY A 254 3.08 -33.93 0.52
N PRO A 255 2.18 -34.91 0.70
CA PRO A 255 2.42 -36.30 0.33
C PRO A 255 2.76 -36.44 -1.17
N PRO A 256 3.78 -37.25 -1.52
CA PRO A 256 4.30 -37.38 -2.88
C PRO A 256 3.32 -38.04 -3.86
N GLU A 257 2.18 -38.53 -3.38
CA GLU A 257 1.10 -39.10 -4.21
C GLU A 257 -0.04 -38.10 -4.48
N GLY A 258 -0.09 -36.98 -3.73
CA GLY A 258 -1.16 -35.97 -3.83
C GLY A 258 -0.87 -34.85 -4.83
N GLY A 259 -1.91 -34.09 -5.19
CA GLY A 259 -1.76 -32.86 -5.99
C GLY A 259 -1.08 -31.71 -5.24
N GLY A 260 -0.77 -31.89 -3.96
CA GLY A 260 -0.23 -30.89 -3.05
C GLY A 260 -1.32 -30.19 -2.23
N THR A 261 -0.91 -29.51 -1.16
CA THR A 261 -1.81 -28.74 -0.31
C THR A 261 -1.69 -27.26 -0.65
N TYR A 262 -2.81 -26.54 -0.77
CA TYR A 262 -2.83 -25.16 -1.24
C TYR A 262 -3.56 -24.22 -0.27
N LEU A 263 -3.15 -22.94 -0.29
CA LEU A 263 -3.85 -21.86 0.40
C LEU A 263 -5.22 -21.63 -0.24
N CYS A 264 -6.27 -21.84 0.54
CA CYS A 264 -7.63 -21.83 0.07
C CYS A 264 -8.51 -20.92 0.93
N LEU A 265 -9.49 -20.31 0.28
CA LEU A 265 -10.58 -19.62 0.94
C LEU A 265 -11.70 -20.60 1.30
N ALA A 266 -12.12 -20.64 2.56
CA ALA A 266 -13.38 -21.25 2.99
C ALA A 266 -14.22 -20.19 3.70
N THR A 267 -15.28 -19.75 3.03
CA THR A 267 -16.17 -18.65 3.45
C THR A 267 -15.41 -17.33 3.69
N GLU A 268 -15.06 -17.03 4.94
CA GLU A 268 -14.28 -15.84 5.33
C GLU A 268 -12.95 -16.22 6.00
N LYS A 269 -12.64 -17.53 6.09
CA LYS A 269 -11.43 -18.08 6.69
C LYS A 269 -10.43 -18.53 5.63
N VAL A 270 -9.16 -18.44 5.97
CA VAL A 270 -8.07 -18.99 5.18
C VAL A 270 -7.72 -20.37 5.73
N VAL A 271 -7.79 -21.38 4.86
CA VAL A 271 -7.60 -22.80 5.21
C VAL A 271 -6.64 -23.47 4.22
N GLN A 272 -6.26 -24.71 4.54
CA GLN A 272 -5.50 -25.58 3.64
C GLN A 272 -6.47 -26.47 2.84
N PHE A 273 -6.25 -26.60 1.54
CA PHE A 273 -7.02 -27.46 0.65
C PHE A 273 -6.11 -28.49 -0.02
N GLN A 274 -6.48 -29.76 0.06
CA GLN A 274 -5.77 -30.84 -0.63
C GLN A 274 -6.23 -30.92 -2.08
N ALA A 275 -5.33 -30.62 -3.01
CA ALA A 275 -5.61 -30.71 -4.44
C ALA A 275 -5.50 -32.15 -4.96
N SER A 276 -6.31 -32.47 -5.97
CA SER A 276 -6.25 -33.75 -6.68
C SER A 276 -5.24 -33.67 -7.82
N ARG A 277 -4.53 -34.77 -8.10
CA ARG A 277 -3.72 -34.86 -9.33
C ARG A 277 -4.59 -34.96 -10.56
N CYS A 278 -4.15 -34.37 -11.66
CA CYS A 278 -4.79 -34.60 -12.94
C CYS A 278 -4.38 -35.98 -13.47
N PRO A 279 -5.32 -36.93 -13.73
CA PRO A 279 -4.96 -38.27 -14.19
C PRO A 279 -4.27 -38.29 -15.56
N LYS A 280 -4.53 -37.27 -16.38
CA LYS A 280 -4.04 -37.18 -17.77
C LYS A 280 -2.73 -36.38 -17.91
N GLU A 281 -2.40 -35.55 -16.91
CA GLU A 281 -1.30 -34.58 -17.00
C GLU A 281 -0.57 -34.47 -15.64
N ALA A 282 0.57 -35.15 -15.51
CA ALA A 282 1.32 -35.21 -14.24
C ALA A 282 1.88 -33.86 -13.77
N ASN A 283 2.05 -32.88 -14.68
CA ASN A 283 2.50 -31.53 -14.38
C ASN A 283 1.37 -30.59 -13.91
N ARG A 284 0.16 -31.11 -13.66
CA ARG A 284 -1.00 -30.32 -13.22
C ARG A 284 -1.67 -30.86 -11.97
N ALA A 285 -2.03 -29.94 -11.08
CA ALA A 285 -2.89 -30.21 -9.93
C ALA A 285 -4.23 -29.48 -10.09
N LEU A 286 -5.33 -30.20 -9.88
CA LEU A 286 -6.70 -29.69 -9.94
C LEU A 286 -7.01 -28.91 -8.67
N LEU A 287 -7.35 -27.63 -8.83
CA LEU A 287 -7.69 -26.74 -7.72
C LEU A 287 -9.20 -26.50 -7.68
N ASN A 288 -9.70 -26.19 -6.50
CA ASN A 288 -10.99 -25.52 -6.38
C ASN A 288 -10.85 -24.02 -6.74
N ASP A 289 -11.97 -23.38 -7.05
CA ASP A 289 -12.00 -21.95 -7.36
C ASP A 289 -11.45 -21.09 -6.22
N SER A 290 -11.65 -21.53 -4.98
CA SER A 290 -11.23 -20.82 -3.77
C SER A 290 -9.72 -20.85 -3.51
N SER A 291 -8.96 -21.72 -4.19
CA SER A 291 -7.48 -21.75 -4.13
C SER A 291 -6.83 -20.88 -5.22
N CYS A 292 -7.64 -20.28 -6.09
CA CYS A 292 -7.17 -19.45 -7.19
C CYS A 292 -7.11 -17.96 -6.78
N TRP A 293 -5.92 -17.44 -6.55
CA TRP A 293 -5.71 -16.04 -6.17
C TRP A 293 -5.30 -15.21 -7.38
N THR A 294 -5.69 -13.94 -7.39
CA THR A 294 -5.15 -12.95 -8.31
C THR A 294 -4.19 -12.06 -7.54
N ILE A 295 -2.97 -11.95 -8.04
CA ILE A 295 -1.92 -11.13 -7.42
C ILE A 295 -1.76 -9.79 -8.14
N ILE A 296 -1.63 -8.72 -7.38
CA ILE A 296 -1.39 -7.38 -7.90
C ILE A 296 -0.47 -6.60 -6.97
N GLY A 297 0.49 -5.88 -7.54
CA GLY A 297 1.35 -4.94 -6.84
C GLY A 297 0.56 -3.75 -6.32
N THR A 298 0.93 -3.26 -5.16
CA THR A 298 0.24 -2.17 -4.46
C THR A 298 1.20 -1.08 -4.08
N GLU A 299 0.73 0.15 -4.07
CA GLU A 299 1.49 1.34 -3.69
C GLU A 299 0.80 2.06 -2.53
N SER A 300 1.61 2.72 -1.72
CA SER A 300 1.13 3.54 -0.60
C SER A 300 1.85 4.88 -0.57
N VAL A 301 1.11 5.94 -0.29
CA VAL A 301 1.67 7.24 0.08
C VAL A 301 1.05 7.70 1.38
N GLU A 302 1.89 8.25 2.26
CA GLU A 302 1.50 8.79 3.55
C GLU A 302 1.90 10.27 3.61
N PHE A 303 1.02 11.06 4.20
CA PHE A 303 1.18 12.48 4.45
C PHE A 303 0.97 12.73 5.94
N SER A 304 1.99 13.24 6.62
CA SER A 304 1.91 13.64 8.02
C SER A 304 1.89 15.16 8.15
N PHE A 305 0.99 15.69 8.97
CA PHE A 305 0.89 17.11 9.29
C PHE A 305 0.24 17.31 10.67
N SER A 306 0.18 18.57 11.11
CA SER A 306 -0.59 18.96 12.30
C SER A 306 -1.34 20.26 12.03
N THR A 307 -2.63 20.27 12.34
CA THR A 307 -3.46 21.48 12.30
C THR A 307 -3.50 22.25 13.61
N SER A 308 -2.89 21.76 14.70
CA SER A 308 -2.98 22.44 16.03
C SER A 308 -2.12 23.69 16.13
N LEU A 309 -1.19 23.88 15.18
CA LEU A 309 -0.21 24.97 15.13
C LEU A 309 -0.59 26.09 14.17
N ALA A 310 -1.52 25.83 13.25
CA ALA A 310 -1.89 26.74 12.18
C ALA A 310 -3.27 27.35 12.45
N CYS A 311 -3.39 28.67 12.30
CA CYS A 311 -4.70 29.29 12.13
C CYS A 311 -5.35 28.64 10.90
N PRO A 312 -6.57 28.07 10.99
CA PRO A 312 -7.07 27.14 9.99
C PRO A 312 -7.59 27.87 8.73
N ARG A 313 -6.93 28.88 8.18
CA ARG A 313 -7.49 29.63 7.05
C ARG A 313 -7.13 29.03 5.68
N GLU A 314 -6.02 28.31 5.59
CA GLU A 314 -5.53 27.74 4.32
C GLU A 314 -5.48 26.19 4.36
N PRO A 315 -5.50 25.52 3.19
CA PRO A 315 -5.31 24.07 3.10
C PRO A 315 -3.91 23.65 3.55
N VAL A 316 -3.78 22.45 4.14
CA VAL A 316 -2.48 21.90 4.59
C VAL A 316 -1.58 21.44 3.45
N THR A 317 -2.11 21.41 2.23
CA THR A 317 -1.43 20.91 1.04
C THR A 317 -0.90 22.07 0.19
N PRO A 318 0.24 21.91 -0.49
CA PRO A 318 1.01 20.67 -0.65
C PRO A 318 1.89 20.33 0.56
N VAL A 319 1.76 19.10 1.07
CA VAL A 319 2.54 18.62 2.22
C VAL A 319 3.98 18.30 1.76
N PRO A 320 5.01 18.90 2.38
CA PRO A 320 6.40 18.64 2.01
C PRO A 320 6.79 17.18 2.30
N ARG A 321 7.63 16.59 1.43
CA ARG A 321 8.15 15.22 1.62
C ARG A 321 9.66 15.23 1.60
N ILE A 322 10.25 14.73 2.68
CA ILE A 322 11.69 14.56 2.82
C ILE A 322 11.99 13.07 2.66
N SER A 323 12.69 12.69 1.59
CA SER A 323 13.06 11.29 1.32
C SER A 323 14.44 10.93 1.84
N THR A 324 15.36 11.89 1.83
CA THR A 324 16.75 11.71 2.22
C THR A 324 17.24 12.94 2.97
N LEU A 325 18.13 12.70 3.94
CA LEU A 325 18.80 13.72 4.71
C LEU A 325 20.30 13.42 4.65
N GLU A 326 21.06 14.31 4.03
CA GLU A 326 22.51 14.16 3.93
C GLU A 326 23.18 15.12 4.91
N VAL A 327 24.04 14.56 5.77
CA VAL A 327 24.86 15.33 6.69
C VAL A 327 26.21 15.53 6.03
N ALA A 328 26.48 16.75 5.58
CA ALA A 328 27.79 17.09 5.07
C ALA A 328 28.73 17.43 6.23
N TRP A 329 29.95 16.90 6.17
CA TRP A 329 31.05 17.16 7.10
C TRP A 329 32.15 18.00 6.43
N PRO A 330 31.87 19.23 5.96
CA PRO A 330 32.95 20.09 5.52
C PRO A 330 33.86 20.38 6.73
N TRP A 331 35.16 20.53 6.47
CA TRP A 331 36.26 20.75 7.42
C TRP A 331 36.15 22.08 8.21
N GLY A 332 34.98 22.42 8.74
CA GLY A 332 34.69 23.63 9.48
C GLY A 332 33.75 23.38 10.68
N ARG A 333 33.67 24.35 11.60
CA ARG A 333 32.91 24.24 12.86
C ARG A 333 31.38 24.14 12.71
N ARG A 334 30.82 24.23 11.49
CA ARG A 334 29.38 24.16 11.24
C ARG A 334 29.01 22.90 10.48
N ARG A 335 28.10 22.13 11.06
CA ARG A 335 27.45 21.00 10.39
C ARG A 335 26.31 21.54 9.54
N HIS A 336 26.24 21.11 8.29
CA HIS A 336 25.18 21.48 7.37
C HIS A 336 24.35 20.25 7.04
N VAL A 337 23.03 20.43 7.01
CA VAL A 337 22.09 19.42 6.56
C VAL A 337 21.52 19.90 5.24
N GLU A 338 21.77 19.13 4.18
CA GLU A 338 21.26 19.46 2.84
C GLU A 338 20.03 18.59 2.54
N ILE A 339 18.96 19.24 2.08
CA ILE A 339 17.78 18.55 1.56
C ILE A 339 17.79 18.74 0.04
N PRO A 340 17.86 17.65 -0.76
CA PRO A 340 17.93 17.76 -2.21
C PRO A 340 16.78 18.55 -2.82
N LYS A 341 17.11 19.53 -3.69
CA LYS A 341 16.16 20.48 -4.32
C LYS A 341 15.07 19.84 -5.20
N ARG A 342 15.14 18.55 -5.51
CA ARG A 342 14.24 17.85 -6.46
C ARG A 342 12.83 17.55 -5.93
N LEU A 343 12.46 18.01 -4.74
CA LEU A 343 11.23 17.61 -4.03
C LEU A 343 10.14 18.69 -3.97
N TYR A 344 10.39 19.89 -4.51
CA TYR A 344 9.51 21.04 -4.34
C TYR A 344 9.30 21.80 -5.65
N GLY A 345 8.04 22.14 -5.97
CA GLY A 345 7.77 23.25 -6.88
C GLY A 345 8.37 24.52 -6.30
N LYS A 346 9.00 25.34 -7.15
CA LYS A 346 9.82 26.52 -6.76
C LYS A 346 9.16 27.51 -5.77
N SER A 347 7.83 27.50 -5.62
CA SER A 347 7.07 28.44 -4.79
C SER A 347 6.98 28.11 -3.29
N LEU A 348 7.25 26.86 -2.86
CA LEU A 348 7.08 26.47 -1.44
C LEU A 348 8.34 26.71 -0.59
N TYR A 349 9.48 26.86 -1.25
CA TYR A 349 10.79 26.88 -0.59
C TYR A 349 10.98 28.10 0.32
N GLU A 350 10.35 29.23 -0.01
CA GLU A 350 10.49 30.47 0.76
C GLU A 350 9.65 30.50 2.04
N GLN A 351 8.73 29.54 2.22
CA GLN A 351 7.80 29.49 3.36
C GLN A 351 8.07 28.37 4.37
N ILE A 352 9.05 27.49 4.10
CA ILE A 352 9.35 26.32 4.94
C ILE A 352 10.63 26.55 5.76
N SER A 353 10.57 26.29 7.07
CA SER A 353 11.75 26.30 7.96
C SER A 353 11.95 24.93 8.61
N ILE A 354 13.19 24.43 8.59
CA ILE A 354 13.57 23.17 9.25
C ILE A 354 13.90 23.48 10.71
N ARG A 355 13.40 22.66 11.64
CA ARG A 355 13.68 22.77 13.06
C ARG A 355 14.18 21.43 13.59
N PHE A 356 15.25 21.48 14.38
CA PHE A 356 15.74 20.35 15.16
C PHE A 356 15.23 20.54 16.59
N ALA A 357 14.40 19.61 17.06
CA ALA A 357 13.98 19.59 18.46
C ALA A 357 15.11 18.96 19.28
N PHE A 358 15.65 19.72 20.22
CA PHE A 358 16.65 19.27 21.21
C PHE A 358 16.05 19.36 22.60
#